data_AF-A0A3S8R4U6-F1
#
_entry.id   AF-A0A3S8R4U6-F1
#
_cell.length_a   1.000
_cell.length_b   1.000
_cell.length_c   1.000
_cell.angle_alpha   90.00
_cell.angle_beta   90.00
_cell.angle_gamma   90.00
#
_symmetry.space_group_name_H-M   'P 1'
#
loop_
_entity.id
_entity.type
_entity.pdbx_description
1 polymer ?
#
loop_
_entity_poly.entity_id
_entity_poly.type
_entity_poly.pdbx_seq_one_letter_code
_entity_poly.pdbx_strand_id
1 'polypeptide(L)'
;MKIFKYIFVFILPFTVYAQNEVPTKNINGLYHLLEGERTVGNKQTKTKFFQYSLLGTTKTVAVAACKKCIPAIYKYQEAESKELNRPVFYNNIGLFLISYDKESFVMVMAANKQDADWTNFAYSNFYSKNSTKVKAMSQKKIKEFIVEIAN
;
A
#
# COMPACT_ATOMS: atom_id res chain seq x y z
N MET A 1 -43.43 46.29 6.54
CA MET A 1 -42.17 46.12 7.32
C MET A 1 -42.17 44.75 7.99
N LYS A 2 -41.37 43.80 7.47
CA LYS A 2 -40.75 42.67 8.19
C LYS A 2 -39.99 41.85 7.15
N ILE A 3 -38.72 42.22 6.96
CA ILE A 3 -37.76 41.55 6.09
C ILE A 3 -37.38 40.24 6.79
N PHE A 4 -37.83 39.11 6.26
CA PHE A 4 -37.30 37.81 6.64
C PHE A 4 -35.84 37.77 6.19
N LYS A 5 -34.94 37.94 7.16
CA LYS A 5 -33.49 37.74 7.02
C LYS A 5 -33.25 36.27 6.70
N TYR A 6 -33.16 35.93 5.42
CA TYR A 6 -32.60 34.66 4.98
C TYR A 6 -31.09 34.66 5.30
N ILE A 7 -30.72 34.00 6.39
CA ILE A 7 -29.33 33.61 6.64
C ILE A 7 -29.08 32.39 5.76
N PHE A 8 -28.56 32.63 4.55
CA PHE A 8 -28.06 31.58 3.68
C PHE A 8 -26.69 31.16 4.23
N VAL A 9 -26.69 30.15 5.11
CA VAL A 9 -25.43 29.54 5.58
C VAL A 9 -24.85 28.78 4.40
N PHE A 10 -23.87 29.38 3.74
CA PHE A 10 -22.97 28.67 2.81
C PHE A 10 -22.18 27.66 3.64
N ILE A 11 -22.69 26.42 3.75
CA ILE A 11 -21.89 25.29 4.22
C ILE A 11 -20.91 25.01 3.09
N LEU A 12 -19.74 25.64 3.17
CA LEU A 12 -18.58 25.25 2.38
C LEU A 12 -18.38 23.74 2.60
N PRO A 13 -18.39 22.90 1.56
CA PRO A 13 -17.89 21.55 1.71
C PRO A 13 -16.40 21.69 2.01
N PHE A 14 -16.06 21.66 3.30
CA PHE A 14 -14.70 21.33 3.72
C PHE A 14 -14.41 19.99 3.05
N THR A 15 -13.62 20.01 1.99
CA THR A 15 -13.04 18.81 1.44
C THR A 15 -12.21 18.22 2.56
N VAL A 16 -12.79 17.24 3.25
CA VAL A 16 -12.07 16.35 4.14
C VAL A 16 -11.15 15.56 3.23
N TYR A 17 -10.00 16.15 2.89
CA TYR A 17 -8.85 15.43 2.37
C TYR A 17 -8.43 14.49 3.50
N ALA A 18 -9.06 13.31 3.50
CA ALA A 18 -8.78 12.27 4.44
C ALA A 18 -7.27 11.96 4.40
N GLN A 19 -6.69 11.69 5.57
CA GLN A 19 -5.30 11.32 5.83
C GLN A 19 -4.90 10.01 5.12
N ASN A 20 -4.99 9.96 3.79
CA ASN A 20 -4.74 8.76 3.02
C ASN A 20 -3.25 8.39 3.12
N GLU A 21 -2.33 9.35 3.14
CA GLU A 21 -0.89 9.09 3.23
C GLU A 21 -0.41 8.52 4.58
N VAL A 22 -1.16 8.72 5.67
CA VAL A 22 -0.71 8.37 7.02
C VAL A 22 -1.09 6.92 7.34
N PRO A 23 -0.12 6.02 7.56
CA PRO A 23 -0.42 4.63 7.83
C PRO A 23 -1.01 4.46 9.24
N THR A 24 -1.99 3.56 9.35
CA THR A 24 -2.69 3.27 10.60
C THR A 24 -2.73 1.77 10.88
N LYS A 25 -3.22 1.38 12.06
CA LYS A 25 -3.44 -0.03 12.43
C LYS A 25 -4.43 -0.76 11.51
N ASN A 26 -5.18 -0.06 10.65
CA ASN A 26 -6.05 -0.68 9.65
C ASN A 26 -5.28 -1.52 8.63
N ILE A 27 -3.96 -1.36 8.52
CA ILE A 27 -3.09 -2.22 7.71
C ILE A 27 -3.02 -3.65 8.28
N ASN A 28 -3.28 -3.84 9.58
CA ASN A 28 -3.15 -5.16 10.21
C ASN A 28 -4.11 -6.17 9.61
N GLY A 29 -3.64 -7.38 9.31
CA GLY A 29 -4.51 -8.48 8.93
C GLY A 29 -3.85 -9.52 8.03
N LEU A 30 -4.69 -10.45 7.56
CA LEU A 30 -4.33 -11.45 6.57
C LEU A 30 -4.64 -10.91 5.17
N TYR A 31 -3.65 -10.96 4.29
CA TYR A 31 -3.74 -10.54 2.90
C TYR A 31 -3.65 -11.75 1.99
N HIS A 32 -4.50 -11.79 0.97
CA HIS A 32 -4.44 -12.73 -0.14
C HIS A 32 -3.56 -12.17 -1.25
N LEU A 33 -2.81 -13.05 -1.93
CA LEU A 33 -1.80 -12.68 -2.91
C LEU A 33 -2.25 -13.07 -4.33
N LEU A 34 -1.94 -12.22 -5.31
CA LEU A 34 -2.11 -12.55 -6.73
C LEU A 34 -1.19 -13.72 -7.09
N GLU A 35 0.12 -13.57 -6.86
CA GLU A 35 1.11 -14.63 -7.09
C GLU A 35 1.53 -15.33 -5.80
N GLY A 36 1.73 -16.65 -5.90
CA GLY A 36 2.14 -17.46 -4.75
C GLY A 36 3.60 -17.20 -4.41
N GLU A 37 3.92 -17.06 -3.13
CA GLU A 37 5.27 -16.74 -2.68
C GLU A 37 5.90 -17.85 -1.87
N ARG A 38 7.22 -18.01 -2.01
CA ARG A 38 7.99 -19.00 -1.28
C ARG A 38 8.03 -18.67 0.22
N THR A 39 7.93 -19.72 1.01
CA THR A 39 7.97 -19.71 2.47
C THR A 39 9.00 -20.73 2.98
N VAL A 40 9.11 -20.87 4.29
CA VAL A 40 10.00 -21.84 4.96
C VAL A 40 9.78 -23.25 4.39
N GLY A 41 10.89 -23.91 4.01
CA GLY A 41 10.86 -25.25 3.43
C GLY A 41 10.36 -25.30 1.98
N ASN A 42 10.55 -24.22 1.20
CA ASN A 42 10.17 -24.09 -0.22
C ASN A 42 8.67 -24.26 -0.52
N LYS A 43 7.81 -24.23 0.51
CA LYS A 43 6.36 -24.24 0.33
C LYS A 43 5.88 -22.90 -0.20
N GLN A 44 4.87 -22.90 -1.07
CA GLN A 44 4.22 -21.67 -1.50
C GLN A 44 3.06 -21.28 -0.57
N THR A 45 2.86 -19.98 -0.39
CA THR A 45 1.67 -19.41 0.23
C THR A 45 1.00 -18.41 -0.71
N LYS A 46 -0.34 -18.37 -0.66
CA LYS A 46 -1.17 -17.32 -1.28
C LYS A 46 -1.71 -16.34 -0.23
N THR A 47 -1.18 -16.39 0.99
CA THR A 47 -1.53 -15.45 2.06
C THR A 47 -0.32 -14.97 2.85
N LYS A 48 -0.39 -13.75 3.38
CA LYS A 48 0.60 -13.17 4.30
C LYS A 48 -0.06 -12.34 5.39
N PHE A 49 0.57 -12.28 6.55
CA PHE A 49 0.19 -11.41 7.64
C PHE A 49 0.92 -10.07 7.53
N PHE A 50 0.16 -8.98 7.60
CA PHE A 50 0.68 -7.62 7.64
C PHE A 50 0.43 -7.07 9.04
N GLN A 51 1.42 -6.38 9.59
CA GLN A 51 1.33 -5.75 10.89
C GLN A 51 2.03 -4.40 10.88
N TYR A 52 1.24 -3.34 11.01
CA TYR A 52 1.72 -1.99 11.28
C TYR A 52 2.25 -1.88 12.71
N SER A 53 3.42 -1.26 12.86
CA SER A 53 4.04 -1.00 14.16
C SER A 53 4.96 0.23 14.13
N LEU A 54 5.30 0.72 15.31
CA LEU A 54 6.35 1.72 15.50
C LEU A 54 7.63 1.01 15.97
N LEU A 55 8.72 1.15 15.23
CA LEU A 55 10.07 0.76 15.67
C LEU A 55 10.77 2.04 16.14
N GLY A 56 10.74 2.29 17.45
CA GLY A 56 11.05 3.61 18.00
C GLY A 56 10.04 4.64 17.50
N THR A 57 10.49 5.66 16.79
CA THR A 57 9.64 6.66 16.12
C THR A 57 9.32 6.30 14.66
N THR A 58 9.95 5.24 14.11
CA THR A 58 9.80 4.87 12.70
C THR A 58 8.52 4.08 12.48
N LYS A 59 7.64 4.56 11.61
CA LYS A 59 6.44 3.85 11.15
C LYS A 59 6.86 2.69 10.23
N THR A 60 6.38 1.48 10.51
CA THR A 60 6.76 0.28 9.75
C THR A 60 5.59 -0.65 9.51
N VAL A 61 5.75 -1.50 8.49
CA VAL A 61 4.90 -2.68 8.28
C VAL A 61 5.79 -3.92 8.26
N ALA A 62 5.45 -4.87 9.13
CA ALA A 62 6.02 -6.21 9.15
C ALA A 62 5.15 -7.14 8.29
N VAL A 63 5.76 -7.85 7.35
CA VAL A 63 5.09 -8.79 6.44
C VAL A 63 5.66 -10.19 6.64
N ALA A 64 4.82 -11.15 7.04
CA ALA A 64 5.24 -12.52 7.36
C ALA A 64 4.36 -13.57 6.67
N ALA A 65 4.98 -14.70 6.28
CA ALA A 65 4.25 -15.84 5.73
C ALA A 65 3.46 -16.63 6.79
N CYS A 66 3.86 -16.54 8.06
CA CYS A 66 3.23 -17.25 9.17
C CYS A 66 3.49 -16.51 10.49
N LYS A 67 2.70 -16.82 11.54
CA LYS A 67 2.83 -16.17 12.86
C LYS A 67 4.20 -16.36 13.55
N LYS A 68 4.93 -17.43 13.21
CA LYS A 68 6.26 -17.76 13.76
C LYS A 68 7.41 -17.46 12.78
N CYS A 69 7.10 -16.89 11.62
CA CYS A 69 8.08 -16.63 10.57
C CYS A 69 8.80 -15.31 10.87
N ILE A 70 10.09 -15.21 10.53
CA ILE A 70 10.81 -13.92 10.57
C ILE A 70 10.13 -12.98 9.56
N PRO A 71 9.63 -11.81 9.98
CA PRO A 71 8.97 -10.88 9.08
C PRO A 71 9.99 -10.08 8.25
N ALA A 72 9.60 -9.73 7.03
CA ALA A 72 10.25 -8.63 6.31
C ALA A 72 9.70 -7.30 6.83
N ILE A 73 10.59 -6.37 7.17
CA ILE A 73 10.22 -5.05 7.71
C ILE A 73 10.36 -4.00 6.61
N TYR A 74 9.29 -3.22 6.42
CA TYR A 74 9.24 -2.11 5.48
C TYR A 74 9.06 -0.82 6.27
N LYS A 75 9.92 0.18 5.99
CA LYS A 75 9.91 1.49 6.63
C LYS A 75 9.07 2.45 5.80
N TYR A 76 8.22 3.22 6.47
CA TYR A 76 7.42 4.27 5.84
C TYR A 76 8.32 5.32 5.18
N GLN A 77 7.96 5.71 3.96
CA GLN A 77 8.66 6.67 3.13
C GLN A 77 7.82 7.95 3.09
N GLU A 78 8.14 8.93 3.93
CA GLU A 78 7.28 10.09 4.18
C GLU A 78 7.17 11.02 2.96
N ALA A 79 8.29 11.30 2.29
CA ALA A 79 8.31 12.17 1.11
C ALA A 79 7.49 11.55 -0.04
N GLU A 80 7.76 10.29 -0.36
CA GLU A 80 7.11 9.51 -1.40
C GLU A 80 5.62 9.29 -1.08
N SER A 81 5.28 9.07 0.20
CA SER A 81 3.88 8.89 0.58
C SER A 81 3.07 10.17 0.42
N LYS A 82 3.69 11.31 0.71
CA LYS A 82 3.08 12.64 0.54
C LYS A 82 2.94 12.98 -0.94
N GLU A 83 3.98 12.73 -1.74
CA GLU A 83 3.97 12.94 -3.18
C GLU A 83 2.88 12.12 -3.87
N LEU A 84 2.76 10.85 -3.51
CA LEU A 84 1.82 9.91 -4.13
C LEU A 84 0.43 9.90 -3.46
N ASN A 85 0.25 10.71 -2.41
CA ASN A 85 -0.96 10.80 -1.59
C ASN A 85 -1.47 9.42 -1.10
N ARG A 86 -0.53 8.55 -0.69
CA ARG A 86 -0.80 7.17 -0.26
C ARG A 86 0.36 6.61 0.54
N PRO A 87 0.16 5.64 1.45
CA PRO A 87 1.25 5.07 2.20
C PRO A 87 2.20 4.27 1.30
N VAL A 88 3.47 4.63 1.35
CA VAL A 88 4.57 3.92 0.71
C VAL A 88 5.54 3.45 1.77
N PHE A 89 5.94 2.20 1.67
CA PHE A 89 6.97 1.62 2.52
C PHE A 89 8.06 1.00 1.65
N TYR A 90 9.28 0.96 2.18
CA TYR A 90 10.43 0.42 1.48
C TYR A 90 11.27 -0.44 2.43
N ASN A 91 11.90 -1.49 1.89
CA ASN A 91 12.86 -2.29 2.64
C ASN A 91 14.25 -2.26 1.99
N ASN A 92 15.26 -2.66 2.75
CA ASN A 92 16.67 -2.61 2.33
C ASN A 92 17.03 -3.55 1.17
N ILE A 93 16.13 -4.45 0.75
CA ILE A 93 16.38 -5.35 -0.40
C ILE A 93 15.83 -4.79 -1.71
N GLY A 94 15.20 -3.62 -1.70
CA GLY A 94 14.73 -2.95 -2.92
C GLY A 94 13.23 -3.11 -3.22
N LEU A 95 12.44 -3.59 -2.26
CA LEU A 95 10.99 -3.72 -2.44
C LEU A 95 10.25 -2.51 -1.89
N PHE A 96 9.44 -1.90 -2.75
CA PHE A 96 8.41 -0.96 -2.36
C PHE A 96 7.11 -1.70 -2.08
N LEU A 97 6.42 -1.29 -1.03
CA LEU A 97 5.07 -1.69 -0.68
C LEU A 97 4.19 -0.43 -0.69
N ILE A 98 3.37 -0.31 -1.73
CA ILE A 98 2.61 0.89 -2.07
C ILE A 98 1.12 0.59 -1.86
N SER A 99 0.41 1.45 -1.13
CA SER A 99 -1.03 1.28 -0.95
C SER A 99 -1.77 1.47 -2.28
N TYR A 100 -2.52 0.45 -2.68
CA TYR A 100 -3.40 0.53 -3.84
C TYR A 100 -4.74 1.17 -3.45
N ASP A 101 -5.29 0.72 -2.33
CA ASP A 101 -6.46 1.30 -1.65
C ASP A 101 -6.41 0.99 -0.15
N LYS A 102 -7.50 1.22 0.59
CA LYS A 102 -7.57 1.02 2.06
C LYS A 102 -7.29 -0.40 2.53
N GLU A 103 -7.44 -1.40 1.67
CA GLU A 103 -7.34 -2.82 2.04
C GLU A 103 -6.32 -3.59 1.21
N SER A 104 -5.58 -2.89 0.35
CA SER A 104 -4.76 -3.53 -0.69
C SER A 104 -3.44 -2.81 -0.91
N PHE A 105 -2.41 -3.59 -1.22
CA PHE A 105 -1.07 -3.12 -1.52
C PHE A 105 -0.56 -3.73 -2.82
N VAL A 106 0.23 -2.96 -3.54
CA VAL A 106 1.10 -3.43 -4.60
C VAL A 106 2.53 -3.48 -4.05
N MET A 107 3.21 -4.60 -4.25
CA MET A 107 4.63 -4.71 -3.96
C MET A 107 5.40 -4.78 -5.27
N VAL A 108 6.44 -3.95 -5.42
CA VAL A 108 7.26 -3.90 -6.62
C VAL A 108 8.74 -3.75 -6.29
N MET A 109 9.57 -4.32 -7.16
CA MET A 109 11.00 -4.07 -7.23
C MET A 109 11.32 -3.62 -8.65
N ALA A 110 11.89 -2.43 -8.80
CA ALA A 110 12.36 -1.95 -10.11
C ALA A 110 13.41 -2.90 -10.70
N ALA A 111 13.41 -3.07 -12.02
CA ALA A 111 14.40 -3.92 -12.70
C ALA A 111 15.81 -3.33 -12.66
N ASN A 112 15.92 -2.01 -12.75
CA ASN A 112 17.16 -1.26 -12.64
C ASN A 112 17.10 -0.36 -11.39
N LYS A 113 18.14 -0.37 -10.55
CA LYS A 113 18.22 0.46 -9.34
C LYS A 113 18.77 1.86 -9.63
N GLN A 114 19.48 2.02 -10.74
CA GLN A 114 20.17 3.25 -11.12
C GLN A 114 19.25 4.20 -11.91
N ASP A 115 18.37 3.63 -12.74
CA ASP A 115 17.35 4.36 -13.48
C ASP A 115 15.99 3.75 -13.13
N ALA A 116 15.23 4.44 -12.29
CA ALA A 116 13.89 4.00 -11.89
C ALA A 116 12.91 4.19 -13.05
N ASP A 117 13.11 3.43 -14.12
CA ASP A 117 12.07 3.21 -15.12
C ASP A 117 11.01 2.32 -14.46
N TRP A 118 10.02 2.98 -13.84
CA TRP A 118 8.88 2.36 -13.20
C TRP A 118 7.95 1.62 -14.18
N THR A 119 8.33 1.50 -15.46
CA THR A 119 7.63 0.64 -16.43
C THR A 119 8.18 -0.78 -16.48
N ASN A 120 9.31 -1.08 -15.81
CA ASN A 120 9.94 -2.40 -15.79
C ASN A 120 10.27 -2.88 -14.36
N PHE A 121 9.71 -4.02 -13.96
CA PHE A 121 9.88 -4.59 -12.61
C PHE A 121 10.62 -5.92 -12.65
N ALA A 122 11.60 -6.10 -11.77
CA ALA A 122 12.18 -7.42 -11.48
C ALA A 122 11.18 -8.30 -10.71
N TYR A 123 10.25 -7.69 -9.98
CA TYR A 123 9.21 -8.39 -9.24
C TYR A 123 8.00 -7.48 -9.02
N SER A 124 6.81 -8.05 -9.11
CA SER A 124 5.55 -7.39 -8.80
C SER A 124 4.52 -8.38 -8.25
N ASN A 125 3.80 -7.98 -7.20
CA ASN A 125 2.67 -8.75 -6.68
C ASN A 125 1.59 -7.82 -6.09
N PHE A 126 0.37 -8.34 -6.00
CA PHE A 126 -0.77 -7.65 -5.40
C PHE A 126 -1.25 -8.40 -4.16
N TYR A 127 -1.57 -7.62 -3.13
CA TYR A 127 -1.97 -8.08 -1.82
C TYR A 127 -3.30 -7.41 -1.47
N SER A 128 -4.31 -8.17 -1.05
CA SER A 128 -5.57 -7.59 -0.61
C SER A 128 -6.24 -8.44 0.46
N LYS A 129 -6.88 -7.80 1.45
CA LYS A 129 -7.75 -8.49 2.41
C LYS A 129 -8.99 -9.10 1.75
N ASN A 130 -9.40 -8.55 0.60
CA ASN A 130 -10.49 -9.05 -0.22
C ASN A 130 -9.95 -10.02 -1.29
N SER A 131 -10.29 -11.30 -1.17
CA SER A 131 -9.85 -12.36 -2.09
C SER A 131 -10.49 -12.27 -3.48
N THR A 132 -11.70 -11.73 -3.60
CA THR A 132 -12.35 -11.47 -4.90
C THR A 132 -11.60 -10.41 -5.69
N LYS A 133 -11.10 -9.36 -5.01
CA LYS A 133 -10.27 -8.33 -5.64
C LYS A 133 -8.96 -8.91 -6.19
N VAL A 134 -8.35 -9.84 -5.46
CA VAL A 134 -7.16 -10.57 -5.93
C VAL A 134 -7.46 -11.37 -7.19
N LYS A 135 -8.58 -12.10 -7.23
CA LYS A 135 -9.00 -12.87 -8.42
C LYS A 135 -9.23 -11.99 -9.66
N ALA A 136 -9.66 -10.74 -9.46
CA ALA A 136 -9.89 -9.78 -10.53
C ALA A 136 -8.62 -8.99 -10.93
N MET A 137 -7.50 -9.20 -10.23
CA MET A 137 -6.24 -8.51 -10.48
C MET A 137 -5.39 -9.22 -11.53
N SER A 138 -4.45 -8.50 -12.13
CA SER A 138 -3.47 -9.06 -13.06
C SER A 138 -2.16 -8.27 -13.01
N GLN A 139 -1.08 -8.85 -13.52
CA GLN A 139 0.20 -8.14 -13.66
C GLN A 139 0.08 -6.88 -14.53
N LYS A 140 -0.80 -6.91 -15.55
CA LYS A 140 -1.10 -5.74 -16.38
C LYS A 140 -1.67 -4.59 -15.54
N LYS A 141 -2.66 -4.87 -14.68
CA LYS A 141 -3.28 -3.86 -13.81
C LYS A 141 -2.30 -3.31 -12.77
N ILE A 142 -1.39 -4.14 -12.25
CA ILE A 142 -0.31 -3.67 -11.37
C ILE A 142 0.58 -2.67 -12.11
N LYS A 143 0.98 -2.99 -13.35
CA LYS A 143 1.80 -2.08 -14.17
C LYS A 143 1.06 -0.78 -14.51
N GLU A 144 -0.20 -0.86 -14.94
CA GLU A 144 -1.04 0.31 -15.21
C GLU A 144 -1.12 1.22 -13.97
N PHE A 145 -1.35 0.63 -12.79
CA PHE A 145 -1.37 1.37 -11.52
C PHE A 145 -0.05 2.07 -11.20
N ILE A 146 1.09 1.38 -11.34
CA ILE A 146 2.39 1.98 -11.03
C ILE A 146 2.73 3.11 -12.00
N VAL A 147 2.41 2.94 -13.29
CA VAL A 147 2.59 4.01 -14.28
C VAL A 147 1.68 5.21 -13.99
N GLU A 148 0.44 4.97 -13.58
CA GLU A 148 -0.50 6.04 -13.20
C GLU A 148 0.02 6.89 -12.05
N ILE A 149 0.60 6.28 -11.01
CA ILE A 149 1.09 7.02 -9.85
C ILE A 149 2.49 7.63 -10.05
N ALA A 150 3.23 7.20 -11.08
CA ALA A 150 4.56 7.71 -11.38
C ALA A 150 4.56 8.94 -12.31
N ASN A 151 3.40 9.31 -12.88
CA ASN A 151 3.20 10.47 -13.75
C ASN A 151 2.32 11.52 -13.06
#